data_AF-A0A940VX79-F1
#
_entry.id   AF-A0A940VX79-F1
#
_cell.length_a   1.000
_cell.length_b   1.000
_cell.length_c   1.000
_cell.angle_alpha   90.00
_cell.angle_beta   90.00
_cell.angle_gamma   90.00
#
_symmetry.space_group_name_H-M   'P 1'
#
loop_
_entity.id
_entity.type
_entity.pdbx_description
1 polymer ?
#
loop_
_entity_poly.entity_id
_entity_poly.type
_entity_poly.pdbx_seq_one_letter_code
_entity_poly.pdbx_strand_id
1 'polypeptide(L)'
;MSVIGLLGICGMQYKRESNFVIERLKAKPTARDRNGVQVIARAAEILRTLEGSDGMSLGQLAGRVSLPKSTVQRIINALDSENFVVSASPGGRLRLGPALVRIAHSIHFPIAETARPYLRELSEKTGETVDLAVLDGEKAVFVDQIPGSHRLRAISAIGVSFPLHCT
;
A
#
# COMPACT_ATOMS: atom_id res chain seq x y z
N MET A 1 -11.78 -19.34 -0.41
CA MET A 1 -12.13 -17.90 -0.39
C MET A 1 -12.51 -17.56 1.05
N SER A 2 -11.54 -17.16 1.87
CA SER A 2 -11.84 -16.70 3.24
C SER A 2 -12.07 -15.19 3.18
N VAL A 3 -13.33 -14.80 3.08
CA VAL A 3 -13.78 -13.41 3.30
C VAL A 3 -13.87 -13.26 4.82
N ILE A 4 -12.89 -12.62 5.43
CA ILE A 4 -12.80 -12.48 6.90
C ILE A 4 -12.84 -11.00 7.25
N GLY A 5 -13.85 -10.63 8.04
CA GLY A 5 -13.81 -9.53 9.01
C GLY A 5 -14.14 -8.12 8.50
N LEU A 6 -15.37 -7.68 8.74
CA LEU A 6 -15.69 -6.26 8.92
C LEU A 6 -15.04 -5.80 10.23
N LEU A 7 -13.86 -5.19 10.16
CA LEU A 7 -13.24 -4.58 11.34
C LEU A 7 -13.77 -3.15 11.49
N GLY A 8 -14.90 -3.04 12.19
CA GLY A 8 -15.44 -1.80 12.74
C GLY A 8 -15.89 -1.93 14.19
N ILE A 9 -15.64 -3.08 14.84
CA ILE A 9 -15.98 -3.29 16.25
C ILE A 9 -14.68 -3.44 17.02
N CYS A 10 -14.35 -2.40 17.78
CA CYS A 10 -13.35 -2.44 18.83
C CYS A 10 -13.61 -3.67 19.72
N GLY A 11 -12.71 -4.65 19.67
CA GLY A 11 -12.67 -5.81 20.57
C GLY A 11 -13.50 -7.01 20.14
N MET A 12 -12.95 -7.89 19.29
CA MET A 12 -13.42 -9.28 19.22
C MET A 12 -12.35 -10.22 18.62
N GLN A 13 -11.80 -11.09 19.46
CA GLN A 13 -10.89 -12.18 19.09
C GLN A 13 -11.59 -13.15 18.12
N TYR A 14 -10.97 -13.48 16.98
CA TYR A 14 -11.52 -14.46 16.04
C TYR A 14 -10.53 -15.60 15.73
N LYS A 15 -11.07 -16.83 15.73
CA LYS A 15 -10.38 -18.12 15.79
C LYS A 15 -10.18 -18.69 14.37
N ARG A 16 -8.94 -19.13 14.12
CA ARG A 16 -8.35 -19.72 12.91
C ARG A 16 -9.10 -20.95 12.39
N GLU A 17 -9.38 -21.04 11.08
CA GLU A 17 -9.33 -22.30 10.29
C GLU A 17 -9.09 -22.07 8.77
N SER A 18 -8.08 -22.79 8.26
CA SER A 18 -7.95 -23.45 6.94
C SER A 18 -7.62 -22.70 5.62
N ASN A 19 -6.32 -22.77 5.30
CA ASN A 19 -5.64 -23.14 4.03
C ASN A 19 -6.15 -22.64 2.66
N PHE A 20 -5.35 -21.76 2.02
CA PHE A 20 -5.14 -21.77 0.57
C PHE A 20 -3.75 -21.22 0.24
N VAL A 21 -2.84 -22.09 -0.23
CA VAL A 21 -1.44 -21.78 -0.57
C VAL A 21 -1.35 -21.54 -2.09
N ILE A 22 -1.00 -20.33 -2.53
CA ILE A 22 -0.58 -20.09 -3.91
C ILE A 22 0.91 -20.48 -4.01
N GLU A 23 1.17 -21.68 -4.51
CA GLU A 23 2.52 -22.17 -4.79
C GLU A 23 3.05 -21.52 -6.09
N ARG A 24 3.87 -20.48 -5.93
CA ARG A 24 4.56 -19.81 -7.06
C ARG A 24 5.77 -20.65 -7.48
N LEU A 25 5.65 -21.38 -8.60
CA LEU A 25 6.78 -21.99 -9.30
C LEU A 25 7.81 -20.89 -9.68
N LYS A 26 9.03 -20.97 -9.13
CA LYS A 26 10.13 -20.05 -9.47
C LYS A 26 11.20 -20.75 -10.30
N ALA A 27 11.41 -20.26 -11.53
CA ALA A 27 12.63 -20.51 -12.29
C ALA A 27 13.82 -19.77 -11.65
N LYS A 28 15.03 -20.35 -11.72
CA LYS A 28 16.25 -19.84 -11.10
C LYS A 28 16.79 -18.62 -11.87
N PRO A 29 16.88 -17.42 -11.25
CA PRO A 29 17.27 -16.20 -11.96
C PRO A 29 18.76 -16.18 -12.34
N THR A 30 19.06 -15.69 -13.55
CA THR A 30 20.43 -15.51 -14.05
C THR A 30 21.14 -14.30 -13.42
N ALA A 31 22.45 -14.12 -13.62
CA ALA A 31 23.18 -12.98 -13.04
C ALA A 31 22.67 -11.60 -13.51
N ARG A 32 22.19 -11.51 -14.76
CA ARG A 32 21.57 -10.30 -15.30
C ARG A 32 20.19 -10.07 -14.69
N ASP A 33 19.43 -11.14 -14.46
CA ASP A 33 18.17 -11.08 -13.72
C ASP A 33 18.40 -10.64 -12.28
N ARG A 34 19.46 -11.10 -11.61
CA ARG A 34 19.80 -10.67 -10.25
C ARG A 34 20.06 -9.16 -10.17
N ASN A 35 20.78 -8.59 -11.13
CA ASN A 35 21.01 -7.15 -11.17
C ASN A 35 19.72 -6.36 -11.49
N GLY A 36 18.90 -6.82 -12.43
CA GLY A 36 17.61 -6.21 -12.75
C GLY A 36 16.62 -6.26 -11.57
N VAL A 37 16.50 -7.44 -10.94
CA VAL A 37 15.72 -7.66 -9.72
C VAL A 37 16.20 -6.76 -8.58
N GLN A 38 17.52 -6.53 -8.47
CA GLN A 38 18.07 -5.62 -7.46
C GLN A 38 17.71 -4.15 -7.74
N VAL A 39 17.67 -3.71 -9.00
CA VAL A 39 17.23 -2.34 -9.35
C VAL A 39 15.76 -2.12 -9.02
N ILE A 40 14.89 -3.09 -9.33
CA ILE A 40 13.46 -3.02 -9.01
C ILE A 40 13.26 -2.97 -7.49
N ALA A 41 13.98 -3.79 -6.73
CA ALA A 41 13.90 -3.78 -5.26
C ALA A 41 14.28 -2.41 -4.68
N ARG A 42 15.35 -1.79 -5.19
CA ARG A 42 15.81 -0.45 -4.77
C ARG A 42 14.84 0.64 -5.17
N ALA A 43 14.25 0.57 -6.36
CA ALA A 43 13.21 1.51 -6.79
C ALA A 43 11.98 1.44 -5.88
N ALA A 44 11.52 0.22 -5.56
CA ALA A 44 10.41 0.02 -4.64
C ALA A 44 10.72 0.53 -3.22
N GLU A 45 11.96 0.36 -2.75
CA GLU A 45 12.42 0.91 -1.47
C GLU A 45 12.44 2.44 -1.46
N ILE A 46 12.89 3.07 -2.54
CA ILE A 46 12.83 4.52 -2.71
C ILE A 46 11.38 5.02 -2.64
N LEU A 47 10.45 4.39 -3.35
CA LEU A 47 9.03 4.78 -3.33
C LEU A 47 8.43 4.64 -1.92
N ARG A 48 8.67 3.52 -1.24
CA ARG A 48 8.24 3.33 0.17
C ARG A 48 8.86 4.35 1.11
N THR A 49 10.10 4.77 0.86
CA THR A 49 10.76 5.79 1.69
C THR A 49 10.10 7.16 1.51
N LEU A 50 9.61 7.47 0.31
CA LEU A 50 8.91 8.72 0.02
C LEU A 50 7.44 8.71 0.49
N GLU A 51 6.85 7.54 0.70
CA GLU A 51 5.51 7.36 1.25
C GLU A 51 5.33 8.10 2.58
N GLY A 52 4.24 8.84 2.72
CA GLY A 52 3.93 9.62 3.93
C GLY A 52 4.86 10.81 4.22
N SER A 53 5.79 11.15 3.31
CA SER A 53 6.68 12.30 3.48
C SER A 53 6.20 13.54 2.71
N ASP A 54 6.49 14.74 3.23
CA ASP A 54 6.32 16.01 2.50
C ASP A 54 7.38 16.24 1.40
N GLY A 55 8.09 15.17 1.03
CA GLY A 55 9.19 15.13 0.08
C GLY A 55 10.57 15.17 0.72
N MET A 56 11.61 14.74 0.00
CA MET A 56 12.98 14.63 0.50
C MET A 56 14.00 15.17 -0.48
N SER A 57 15.12 15.70 0.03
CA SER A 57 16.27 15.94 -0.84
C SER A 57 16.90 14.61 -1.27
N LEU A 58 17.62 14.62 -2.39
CA LEU A 58 18.36 13.44 -2.87
C LEU A 58 19.33 12.89 -1.82
N GLY A 59 19.97 13.77 -1.04
CA GLY A 59 20.91 13.38 0.02
C GLY A 59 20.22 12.68 1.19
N GLN A 60 19.07 13.20 1.63
CA GLN A 60 18.24 12.56 2.66
C GLN A 60 17.77 11.18 2.21
N LEU A 61 17.29 11.09 0.97
CA LEU A 61 16.81 9.84 0.41
C LEU A 61 17.94 8.81 0.33
N ALA A 62 19.11 9.20 -0.21
CA ALA A 62 20.29 8.33 -0.31
C ALA A 62 20.74 7.79 1.06
N GLY A 63 20.71 8.63 2.09
CA GLY A 63 21.01 8.22 3.46
C GLY A 63 20.01 7.21 4.03
N ARG A 64 18.71 7.40 3.79
CA ARG A 64 17.66 6.49 4.30
C ARG A 64 17.69 5.11 3.66
N VAL A 65 17.91 5.05 2.35
CA VAL A 65 17.99 3.76 1.63
C VAL A 65 19.39 3.15 1.64
N SER A 66 20.37 3.80 2.30
CA SER A 66 21.76 3.35 2.39
C SER A 66 22.41 3.06 1.02
N LEU A 67 22.18 3.92 0.03
CA LEU A 67 22.72 3.79 -1.33
C LEU A 67 23.59 4.99 -1.72
N PRO A 68 24.59 4.82 -2.61
CA PRO A 68 25.33 5.94 -3.16
C PRO A 68 24.42 6.95 -3.87
N LYS A 69 24.68 8.25 -3.66
CA LYS A 69 23.89 9.35 -4.25
C LYS A 69 23.75 9.24 -5.77
N SER A 70 24.80 8.80 -6.47
CA SER A 70 24.77 8.57 -7.92
C SER A 70 23.82 7.44 -8.35
N THR A 71 23.70 6.39 -7.53
CA THR A 71 22.77 5.28 -7.77
C THR A 71 21.33 5.74 -7.57
N VAL A 72 21.06 6.45 -6.48
CA VAL A 72 19.74 7.00 -6.18
C VAL A 72 19.32 7.98 -7.28
N GLN A 73 20.21 8.88 -7.72
CA GLN A 73 19.93 9.81 -8.81
C GLN A 73 19.51 9.09 -10.10
N ARG A 74 20.23 8.04 -10.49
CA ARG A 74 19.88 7.26 -11.70
C ARG A 74 18.51 6.61 -11.59
N ILE A 75 18.18 6.05 -10.43
CA ILE A 75 16.87 5.43 -10.20
C ILE A 75 15.78 6.50 -10.21
N ILE A 76 16.02 7.64 -9.54
CA ILE A 76 15.08 8.76 -9.51
C ILE A 76 14.82 9.30 -10.91
N ASN A 77 15.85 9.48 -11.74
CA ASN A 77 15.65 9.93 -13.12
C ASN A 77 14.77 8.98 -13.93
N ALA A 78 14.93 7.66 -13.73
CA ALA A 78 14.08 6.66 -14.37
C ALA A 78 12.64 6.63 -13.82
N LEU A 79 12.45 6.92 -12.52
CA LEU A 79 11.12 7.04 -11.92
C LEU A 79 10.42 8.35 -12.32
N ASP A 80 11.17 9.43 -12.48
CA ASP A 80 10.70 10.75 -12.90
C ASP A 80 10.25 10.74 -14.36
N SER A 81 10.97 10.05 -15.26
CA SER A 81 10.53 9.89 -16.66
C SER A 81 9.19 9.16 -16.79
N GLU A 82 8.86 8.29 -15.82
CA GLU A 82 7.59 7.57 -15.75
C GLU A 82 6.53 8.29 -14.87
N ASN A 83 6.86 9.47 -14.32
CA ASN A 83 6.03 10.23 -13.38
C ASN A 83 5.66 9.47 -12.08
N PHE A 84 6.47 8.50 -11.67
CA PHE A 84 6.35 7.82 -10.36
C PHE A 84 6.95 8.63 -9.22
N VAL A 85 7.92 9.48 -9.53
CA VAL A 85 8.47 10.51 -8.65
C VAL A 85 8.37 11.84 -9.38
N VAL A 86 8.26 12.93 -8.64
CA VAL A 86 8.35 14.30 -9.16
C VAL A 86 9.23 15.14 -8.25
N SER A 87 9.91 16.14 -8.81
CA SER A 87 10.62 17.15 -8.03
C SER A 87 9.71 18.35 -7.79
N ALA A 88 9.42 18.66 -6.52
CA ALA A 88 8.63 19.82 -6.15
C ALA A 88 9.48 21.11 -6.18
N SER A 89 8.98 22.11 -6.92
CA SER A 89 9.45 23.50 -6.83
C SER A 89 8.56 24.28 -5.85
N PRO A 90 9.09 25.21 -5.02
CA PRO A 90 10.50 25.58 -4.83
C PRO A 90 11.16 24.70 -3.76
N GLY A 91 12.30 24.07 -4.08
CA GLY A 91 13.10 23.32 -3.09
C GLY A 91 13.73 22.01 -3.60
N GLY A 92 13.37 21.54 -4.79
CA GLY A 92 13.98 20.34 -5.39
C GLY A 92 13.73 19.08 -4.58
N ARG A 93 12.65 19.05 -3.78
CA ARG A 93 12.31 17.90 -2.94
C ARG A 93 11.58 16.87 -3.78
N LEU A 94 12.11 15.66 -3.79
CA LEU A 94 11.54 14.49 -4.44
C LEU A 94 10.29 14.05 -3.70
N ARG A 95 9.19 13.84 -4.43
CA ARG A 95 7.88 13.39 -3.92
C ARG A 95 7.34 12.27 -4.79
N LEU A 96 6.39 11.50 -4.28
CA LEU A 96 5.62 10.55 -5.09
C LEU A 96 4.87 11.30 -6.21
N GLY A 97 4.91 10.73 -7.40
CA GLY A 97 4.32 11.31 -8.61
C GLY A 97 2.91 10.77 -8.91
N PRO A 98 2.16 11.47 -9.78
CA PRO A 98 0.74 11.17 -10.05
C PRO A 98 0.50 9.86 -10.80
N ALA A 99 1.51 9.27 -11.44
CA ALA A 99 1.33 7.98 -12.11
C ALA A 99 0.97 6.85 -11.13
N LEU A 100 1.40 6.96 -9.87
CA LEU A 100 1.04 6.00 -8.82
C LEU A 100 -0.45 6.01 -8.51
N VAL A 101 -1.11 7.17 -8.57
CA VAL A 101 -2.58 7.27 -8.38
C VAL A 101 -3.31 6.52 -9.49
N ARG A 102 -2.87 6.67 -10.76
CA ARG A 102 -3.48 5.96 -11.88
C ARG A 102 -3.35 4.44 -11.73
N ILE A 103 -2.17 3.97 -11.32
CA ILE A 103 -1.93 2.54 -11.06
C ILE A 103 -2.81 2.07 -9.91
N ALA A 104 -2.83 2.80 -8.79
CA ALA A 104 -3.66 2.45 -7.64
C ALA A 104 -5.15 2.34 -8.01
N HIS A 105 -5.65 3.26 -8.84
CA HIS A 105 -7.04 3.25 -9.31
C HIS A 105 -7.36 2.07 -10.26
N SER A 106 -6.36 1.45 -10.89
CA SER A 106 -6.57 0.24 -11.70
C SER A 106 -6.59 -1.07 -10.89
N ILE A 107 -6.35 -1.00 -9.58
CA ILE A 107 -6.43 -2.17 -8.71
C ILE A 107 -7.90 -2.44 -8.43
N HIS A 108 -8.40 -3.58 -8.91
CA HIS A 108 -9.78 -4.02 -8.69
C HIS A 108 -9.83 -5.15 -7.66
N PHE A 109 -10.69 -4.98 -6.65
CA PHE A 109 -11.03 -6.02 -5.69
C PHE A 109 -12.50 -6.43 -5.92
N PRO A 110 -12.78 -7.53 -6.64
CA PRO A 110 -14.16 -7.95 -6.95
C PRO A 110 -15.04 -8.11 -5.70
N ILE A 111 -14.42 -8.51 -4.58
CA ILE A 111 -15.08 -8.61 -3.29
C ILE A 111 -15.54 -7.25 -2.76
N ALA A 112 -14.75 -6.18 -2.96
CA ALA A 112 -15.14 -4.84 -2.56
C ALA A 112 -16.36 -4.37 -3.33
N GLU A 113 -16.37 -4.54 -4.65
CA GLU A 113 -17.50 -4.16 -5.50
C GLU A 113 -18.80 -4.88 -5.09
N THR A 114 -18.69 -6.18 -4.81
CA THR A 114 -19.84 -7.00 -4.38
C THR A 114 -20.31 -6.66 -2.96
N ALA A 115 -19.38 -6.38 -2.05
CA ALA A 115 -19.69 -6.10 -0.64
C ALA A 115 -20.21 -4.66 -0.43
N ARG A 116 -19.88 -3.73 -1.31
CA ARG A 116 -20.11 -2.28 -1.14
C ARG A 116 -21.53 -1.89 -0.73
N PRO A 117 -22.62 -2.46 -1.29
CA PRO A 117 -23.97 -2.14 -0.84
C PRO A 117 -24.21 -2.47 0.64
N TYR A 118 -23.69 -3.61 1.10
CA TYR A 118 -23.81 -4.05 2.49
C TYR A 118 -22.96 -3.22 3.45
N LEU A 119 -21.75 -2.83 3.03
CA LEU A 119 -20.90 -1.93 3.83
C LEU A 119 -21.57 -0.56 4.03
N ARG A 120 -22.22 -0.05 2.97
CA ARG A 120 -22.98 1.20 3.03
C ARG A 120 -24.17 1.10 3.97
N GLU A 121 -24.99 0.06 3.84
CA GLU A 121 -26.12 -0.17 4.73
C GLU A 121 -25.68 -0.25 6.20
N LEU A 122 -24.55 -0.91 6.47
CA LEU A 122 -24.02 -0.98 7.83
C LEU A 122 -23.54 0.38 8.34
N SER A 123 -22.81 1.13 7.52
CA SER A 123 -22.35 2.48 7.88
C SER A 123 -23.54 3.40 8.15
N GLU A 124 -24.60 3.33 7.35
CA GLU A 124 -25.83 4.12 7.55
C GLU A 124 -26.57 3.72 8.83
N LYS A 125 -26.62 2.43 9.17
CA LYS A 125 -27.27 1.94 10.40
C LYS A 125 -26.51 2.31 11.67
N THR A 126 -25.18 2.28 11.61
CA THR A 126 -24.31 2.50 12.78
C THR A 126 -23.88 3.96 12.92
N GLY A 127 -23.88 4.71 11.82
CA GLY A 127 -23.22 6.01 11.69
C GLY A 127 -21.69 5.92 11.69
N GLU A 128 -21.12 4.71 11.77
CA GLU A 128 -19.69 4.47 11.92
C GLU A 128 -18.98 4.25 10.58
N THR A 129 -17.66 4.40 10.61
CA THR A 129 -16.81 4.06 9.45
C THR A 129 -16.71 2.54 9.33
N VAL A 130 -16.93 2.04 8.12
CA VAL A 130 -16.87 0.61 7.82
C VAL A 130 -15.71 0.36 6.87
N ASP A 131 -14.72 -0.40 7.34
CA ASP A 131 -13.56 -0.81 6.55
C ASP A 131 -13.71 -2.25 6.05
N LEU A 132 -13.35 -2.50 4.79
CA LEU A 132 -13.21 -3.83 4.24
C LEU A 132 -11.73 -4.15 4.07
N ALA A 133 -11.29 -5.27 4.67
CA ALA A 133 -9.93 -5.77 4.54
C ALA A 133 -9.87 -7.11 3.80
N VAL A 134 -8.74 -7.36 3.16
CA VAL A 134 -8.36 -8.69 2.67
C VAL A 134 -7.10 -9.16 3.38
N LEU A 135 -6.95 -10.47 3.50
CA LEU A 135 -5.74 -11.07 4.05
C LEU A 135 -4.64 -11.12 3.00
N ASP A 136 -3.47 -10.62 3.36
CA ASP A 136 -2.21 -10.76 2.63
C ASP A 136 -1.13 -11.29 3.58
N GLY A 137 -0.91 -12.61 3.55
CA GLY A 137 -0.02 -13.31 4.49
C GLY A 137 -0.48 -13.15 5.94
N GLU A 138 0.33 -12.47 6.76
CA GLU A 138 0.05 -12.20 8.18
C GLU A 138 -0.52 -10.80 8.43
N LYS A 139 -0.95 -10.12 7.37
CA LYS A 139 -1.48 -8.76 7.43
C LYS A 139 -2.90 -8.69 6.88
N ALA A 140 -3.69 -7.79 7.45
CA ALA A 140 -4.94 -7.33 6.86
C ALA A 140 -4.64 -6.04 6.08
N VAL A 141 -5.08 -5.95 4.82
CA VAL A 141 -4.94 -4.77 3.96
C VAL A 141 -6.32 -4.22 3.65
N PHE A 142 -6.55 -2.93 3.93
CA PHE A 142 -7.82 -2.29 3.58
C PHE A 142 -7.95 -2.07 2.08
N VAL A 143 -9.07 -2.53 1.51
CA VAL A 143 -9.37 -2.51 0.08
C VAL A 143 -10.57 -1.63 -0.27
N ASP A 144 -11.43 -1.33 0.70
CA ASP A 144 -12.54 -0.36 0.56
C ASP A 144 -12.88 0.24 1.94
N GLN A 145 -13.51 1.41 1.92
CA GLN A 145 -13.97 2.11 3.12
C GLN A 145 -15.23 2.91 2.82
N ILE A 146 -16.22 2.81 3.70
CA ILE A 146 -17.37 3.72 3.76
C ILE A 146 -17.21 4.62 4.98
N PRO A 147 -16.92 5.93 4.80
CA PRO A 147 -16.81 6.87 5.91
C PRO A 147 -18.15 7.01 6.65
N GLY A 148 -18.10 6.92 7.98
CA GLY A 148 -19.25 7.19 8.84
C GLY A 148 -19.64 8.67 8.89
N SER A 149 -20.83 8.94 9.43
CA SER A 149 -21.40 10.28 9.57
C SER A 149 -21.03 10.99 10.88
N HIS A 150 -20.44 10.29 11.85
CA HIS A 150 -20.05 10.88 13.13
C HIS A 150 -18.84 11.84 13.01
N ARG A 151 -18.82 12.86 13.89
CA ARG A 151 -17.75 13.87 13.97
C ARG A 151 -16.40 13.29 14.40
N LEU A 152 -16.43 12.30 15.29
CA LEU A 152 -15.29 11.50 15.68
C LEU A 152 -15.33 10.21 14.89
N ARG A 153 -14.24 9.89 14.20
CA ARG A 153 -14.10 8.68 13.39
C ARG A 153 -12.69 8.14 13.46
N ALA A 154 -12.54 6.82 13.40
CA ALA A 154 -11.26 6.19 13.16
C ALA A 154 -10.73 6.64 11.79
N ILE A 155 -9.43 6.95 11.73
CA ILE A 155 -8.76 7.30 10.46
C ILE A 155 -8.01 6.06 9.99
N SER A 156 -8.62 5.36 9.05
CA SER A 156 -8.03 4.27 8.26
C SER A 156 -7.99 4.71 6.79
N ALA A 157 -7.04 4.20 6.01
CA ALA A 157 -6.92 4.51 4.58
C ALA A 157 -6.75 3.23 3.75
N ILE A 158 -7.29 3.25 2.54
CA ILE A 158 -7.13 2.15 1.57
C ILE A 158 -5.64 1.93 1.30
N GLY A 159 -5.22 0.67 1.28
CA GLY A 159 -3.83 0.26 1.10
C GLY A 159 -3.00 0.18 2.39
N VAL A 160 -3.53 0.65 3.53
CA VAL A 160 -2.86 0.47 4.83
C VAL A 160 -2.96 -0.98 5.26
N SER A 161 -1.84 -1.53 5.78
CA SER A 161 -1.74 -2.90 6.25
C SER A 161 -1.48 -2.97 7.75
N PHE A 162 -2.11 -3.91 8.45
CA PHE A 162 -1.95 -4.09 9.88
C PHE A 162 -1.70 -5.56 10.26
N PRO A 163 -0.93 -5.84 11.34
CA PRO A 163 -0.75 -7.20 11.83
C PRO A 163 -2.05 -7.77 12.39
N LEU A 164 -2.37 -9.03 12.06
CA LEU A 164 -3.63 -9.66 12.50
C LEU A 164 -3.76 -9.85 14.02
N HIS A 165 -2.67 -9.72 14.77
CA HIS A 165 -2.67 -9.93 16.21
C HIS A 165 -3.05 -8.68 17.03
N CYS A 166 -3.17 -7.51 16.39
CA CYS A 166 -3.41 -6.23 17.07
C CYS A 166 -4.24 -5.24 16.23
N THR A 167 -5.20 -5.76 15.47
CA THR A 167 -6.18 -4.98 14.68
C THR A 167 -7.55 -4.99 15.33
#